data_AF-A0A813C683-F1
#
_entry.id   AF-A0A813C683-F1
#
_cell.length_a   1.000
_cell.length_b   1.000
_cell.length_c   1.000
_cell.angle_alpha   90.00
_cell.angle_beta   90.00
_cell.angle_gamma   90.00
#
_symmetry.space_group_name_H-M   'P 1'
#
loop_
_entity.id
_entity.type
_entity.pdbx_description
1 polymer ?
#
loop_
_entity_poly.entity_id
_entity_poly.type
_entity_poly.pdbx_seq_one_letter_code
_entity_poly.pdbx_strand_id
1 'polypeptide(L)'
;IMAGMPIVGDIASSHRWVADRKPHADHLSVDSLRSRAWEFRSKVLKAIKRAPLTEHSPKVWEATLEDVAEGAAVGPFFEESEVSEFVGDDHWIPTQRFEVVQKNKVRGVDSATSNGINMATVVTEKLELPSTDANVAVIKWLRSRLPDKALRGWVLDERRAYRQDPSTGKIAFFVMVGHSFGLVSAVYNYNRRSAAITDILRRVFSVAAFNFYDDKYGFEPEDTAASAFALAEKVHWWLGAGFDQQKLQ
;
A
#
# COMPACT_ATOMS: atom_id res chain seq x y z
N ILE A 1 22.12 3.07 -9.07
CA ILE A 1 20.92 3.73 -9.62
C ILE A 1 19.76 3.36 -8.69
N MET A 2 19.25 4.30 -7.89
CA MET A 2 17.99 4.07 -7.16
C MET A 2 16.85 4.36 -8.13
N ALA A 3 16.04 3.36 -8.43
CA ALA A 3 14.84 3.50 -9.25
C ALA A 3 13.61 3.24 -8.36
N GLY A 4 12.54 4.01 -8.58
CA GLY A 4 11.27 3.81 -7.90
C GLY A 4 10.59 2.49 -8.29
N MET A 5 9.46 2.22 -7.66
CA MET A 5 8.62 1.08 -7.99
C MET A 5 7.56 1.52 -9.01
N PRO A 6 7.45 0.86 -10.19
CA PRO A 6 6.55 1.30 -11.25
C PRO A 6 5.08 1.13 -10.85
N ILE A 7 4.26 2.11 -11.24
CA ILE A 7 2.81 2.09 -11.02
C ILE A 7 2.06 1.48 -12.23
N VAL A 8 2.62 1.60 -13.43
CA VAL A 8 2.10 1.07 -14.72
C VAL A 8 3.19 0.30 -15.46
N GLY A 9 2.81 -0.42 -16.51
CA GLY A 9 3.69 -1.31 -17.25
C GLY A 9 3.91 -2.64 -16.55
N ASP A 10 4.95 -3.35 -16.95
CA ASP A 10 5.35 -4.60 -16.32
C ASP A 10 5.90 -4.33 -14.91
N ILE A 11 5.16 -4.81 -13.90
CA ILE A 11 5.62 -4.77 -12.52
C ILE A 11 6.81 -5.71 -12.38
N ALA A 12 7.90 -5.19 -11.83
CA ALA A 12 9.14 -5.95 -11.72
C ALA A 12 8.95 -7.24 -10.92
N SER A 13 9.54 -8.33 -11.39
CA SER A 13 9.54 -9.61 -10.70
C SER A 13 10.43 -9.55 -9.46
N SER A 14 9.97 -10.13 -8.35
CA SER A 14 10.76 -10.38 -7.15
C SER A 14 11.63 -11.62 -7.26
N HIS A 15 11.29 -12.53 -8.19
CA HIS A 15 11.79 -13.90 -8.28
C HIS A 15 11.46 -14.75 -7.05
N ARG A 16 10.60 -14.25 -6.16
CA ARG A 16 10.10 -14.98 -4.98
C ARG A 16 8.90 -15.85 -5.35
N TRP A 17 8.04 -15.31 -6.19
CA TRP A 17 6.75 -15.90 -6.52
C TRP A 17 6.81 -16.56 -7.89
N VAL A 18 5.86 -17.45 -8.15
CA VAL A 18 5.75 -18.12 -9.44
C VAL A 18 5.48 -17.07 -10.52
N ALA A 19 6.25 -17.13 -11.61
CA ALA A 19 6.06 -16.29 -12.78
C ALA A 19 4.64 -16.52 -13.34
N ASP A 20 3.90 -15.43 -13.51
CA ASP A 20 2.50 -15.46 -13.91
C ASP A 20 2.14 -14.12 -14.56
N ARG A 21 2.44 -14.01 -15.86
CA ARG A 21 2.19 -12.78 -16.60
C ARG A 21 0.70 -12.64 -16.90
N LYS A 22 0.03 -11.74 -16.20
CA LYS A 22 -1.41 -11.49 -16.28
C LYS A 22 -1.68 -10.01 -16.52
N PRO A 23 -1.85 -9.59 -17.79
CA PRO A 23 -2.37 -8.27 -18.09
C PRO A 23 -3.84 -8.16 -17.69
N HIS A 24 -4.33 -6.93 -17.50
CA HIS A 24 -5.76 -6.65 -17.33
C HIS A 24 -6.57 -7.12 -18.57
N ALA A 25 -7.85 -7.47 -18.38
CA ALA A 25 -8.71 -7.91 -19.50
C ALA A 25 -8.81 -6.84 -20.61
N ASP A 26 -8.99 -5.58 -20.21
CA ASP A 26 -8.97 -4.40 -21.08
C ASP A 26 -7.58 -3.75 -21.15
N HIS A 27 -6.53 -4.55 -21.37
CA HIS A 27 -5.14 -4.04 -21.32
C HIS A 27 -4.90 -2.85 -22.26
N LEU A 28 -4.19 -1.85 -21.76
CA LEU A 28 -3.71 -0.69 -22.51
C LEU A 28 -2.18 -0.59 -22.39
N SER A 29 -1.48 -0.26 -23.47
CA SER A 29 -0.04 0.02 -23.35
C SER A 29 0.19 1.32 -22.58
N VAL A 30 1.37 1.45 -21.95
CA VAL A 30 1.75 2.68 -21.23
C VAL A 30 1.75 3.89 -22.18
N ASP A 31 2.24 3.73 -23.41
CA ASP A 31 2.24 4.79 -24.42
C ASP A 31 0.82 5.18 -24.87
N SER A 32 -0.07 4.21 -25.01
CA SER A 32 -1.49 4.47 -25.32
C SER A 32 -2.18 5.21 -24.18
N LEU A 33 -1.92 4.82 -22.93
CA LEU A 33 -2.45 5.53 -21.76
C LEU A 33 -1.89 6.96 -21.69
N ARG A 34 -0.58 7.14 -21.90
CA ARG A 34 0.09 8.44 -21.85
C ARG A 34 -0.40 9.39 -22.94
N SER A 35 -0.46 8.94 -24.19
CA SER A 35 -0.96 9.75 -25.31
C SER A 35 -2.41 10.20 -25.15
N ARG A 36 -3.18 9.52 -24.30
CA ARG A 36 -4.59 9.79 -24.01
C ARG A 36 -4.82 10.28 -22.58
N ALA A 37 -3.77 10.69 -21.86
CA ALA A 37 -3.86 11.09 -20.45
C ALA A 37 -4.91 12.18 -20.22
N TRP A 38 -5.02 13.15 -21.13
CA TRP A 38 -6.02 14.22 -21.10
C TRP A 38 -7.47 13.68 -21.18
N GLU A 39 -7.72 12.61 -21.95
CA GLU A 39 -9.05 11.97 -22.04
C GLU A 39 -9.43 11.33 -20.71
N PHE A 40 -8.50 10.58 -20.11
CA PHE A 40 -8.70 9.93 -18.81
C PHE A 40 -8.84 10.96 -17.70
N ARG A 41 -8.02 12.03 -17.70
CA ARG A 41 -8.16 13.16 -16.78
C ARG A 41 -9.54 13.80 -16.89
N SER A 42 -9.98 14.14 -18.11
CA SER A 42 -11.31 14.71 -18.33
C SER A 42 -12.42 13.78 -17.81
N LYS A 43 -12.31 12.48 -18.04
CA LYS A 43 -13.25 11.46 -17.57
C LYS A 43 -13.33 11.41 -16.05
N VAL A 44 -12.19 11.37 -15.37
CA VAL A 44 -12.11 11.33 -13.89
C VAL A 44 -12.66 12.62 -13.29
N LEU A 45 -12.29 13.79 -13.82
CA LEU A 45 -12.81 15.08 -13.34
C LEU A 45 -14.32 15.20 -13.52
N LYS A 46 -14.88 14.72 -14.64
CA LYS A 46 -16.34 14.65 -14.84
C LYS A 46 -17.01 13.72 -13.84
N ALA A 47 -16.38 12.61 -13.47
CA ALA A 47 -16.89 11.69 -12.46
C ALA A 47 -16.90 12.34 -11.06
N ILE A 48 -15.81 13.02 -10.67
CA ILE A 48 -15.72 13.76 -9.40
C ILE A 48 -16.81 14.82 -9.31
N LYS A 49 -17.00 15.63 -10.37
CA LYS A 49 -18.05 16.68 -10.40
C LYS A 49 -19.48 16.14 -10.24
N ARG A 50 -19.70 14.87 -10.59
CA ARG A 50 -21.01 14.20 -10.47
C ARG A 50 -21.18 13.47 -9.14
N ALA A 51 -20.08 13.22 -8.41
CA ALA A 51 -20.14 12.51 -7.15
C ALA A 51 -20.79 13.41 -6.09
N PRO A 52 -21.79 12.92 -5.34
CA PRO A 52 -22.40 13.70 -4.27
C PRO A 52 -21.42 13.88 -3.12
N LEU A 53 -21.46 15.05 -2.48
CA LEU A 53 -20.83 15.23 -1.18
C LEU A 53 -21.61 14.44 -0.14
N THR A 54 -20.89 13.76 0.74
CA THR A 54 -21.47 12.96 1.82
C THR A 54 -21.05 13.52 3.18
N GLU A 55 -21.71 13.08 4.24
CA GLU A 55 -21.31 13.41 5.63
C GLU A 55 -19.90 12.93 5.99
N HIS A 56 -19.30 12.07 5.16
CA HIS A 56 -17.97 11.52 5.36
C HIS A 56 -16.89 12.26 4.56
N SER A 57 -17.26 13.09 3.58
CA SER A 57 -16.30 13.87 2.79
C SER A 57 -15.37 14.74 3.66
N PRO A 58 -15.80 15.35 4.78
CA PRO A 58 -14.88 16.04 5.68
C PRO A 58 -13.86 15.17 6.39
N LYS A 59 -14.26 13.96 6.80
CA LYS A 59 -13.33 12.99 7.41
C LYS A 59 -12.31 12.48 6.40
N VAL A 60 -12.72 12.37 5.12
CA VAL A 60 -11.77 12.13 4.04
C VAL A 60 -10.84 13.35 3.99
N TRP A 61 -11.29 14.59 3.89
CA TRP A 61 -10.35 15.72 3.79
C TRP A 61 -9.36 15.95 4.88
N GLU A 62 -9.84 16.05 6.13
CA GLU A 62 -9.00 16.35 7.30
C GLU A 62 -7.76 15.50 7.28
N ALA A 63 -7.97 14.27 6.87
CA ALA A 63 -6.99 13.27 7.05
C ALA A 63 -6.10 13.19 5.74
N THR A 64 -6.42 13.91 4.66
CA THR A 64 -5.45 14.25 3.58
C THR A 64 -4.42 15.21 4.08
N LEU A 65 -4.89 16.18 4.85
CA LEU A 65 -4.05 17.21 5.36
C LEU A 65 -3.09 16.61 6.39
N GLU A 66 -3.51 15.56 7.10
CA GLU A 66 -2.60 14.70 7.85
C GLU A 66 -1.52 14.07 6.95
N ASP A 67 -1.87 13.49 5.79
CA ASP A 67 -0.86 12.92 4.87
C ASP A 67 0.11 13.97 4.33
N VAL A 68 -0.37 15.20 4.10
CA VAL A 68 0.48 16.33 3.72
C VAL A 68 1.41 16.70 4.88
N ALA A 69 0.89 16.77 6.11
CA ALA A 69 1.67 17.05 7.31
C ALA A 69 2.73 15.96 7.58
N GLU A 70 2.44 14.71 7.23
CA GLU A 70 3.36 13.57 7.33
C GLU A 70 4.32 13.44 6.14
N GLY A 71 4.17 14.28 5.11
CA GLY A 71 5.00 14.26 3.90
C GLY A 71 4.70 13.11 2.94
N ALA A 72 3.59 12.40 3.12
CA ALA A 72 3.13 11.34 2.23
C ALA A 72 2.43 11.89 0.97
N ALA A 73 1.91 13.12 1.03
CA ALA A 73 1.26 13.83 -0.07
C ALA A 73 1.75 15.28 -0.19
N VAL A 74 1.56 15.88 -1.36
CA VAL A 74 1.80 17.30 -1.61
C VAL A 74 0.55 17.93 -2.21
N GLY A 75 0.21 19.13 -1.73
CA GLY A 75 -1.01 19.87 -2.09
C GLY A 75 -1.60 20.58 -0.85
N PRO A 76 -2.88 20.96 -0.87
CA PRO A 76 -3.78 20.90 -2.03
C PRO A 76 -3.34 21.84 -3.16
N PHE A 77 -3.51 21.39 -4.40
CA PHE A 77 -3.53 22.25 -5.59
C PHE A 77 -4.97 22.42 -6.05
N PHE A 78 -5.32 23.55 -6.64
CA PHE A 78 -6.69 23.83 -7.07
C PHE A 78 -6.81 23.99 -8.59
N GLU A 79 -5.69 24.16 -9.29
CA GLU A 79 -5.64 24.25 -10.75
C GLU A 79 -4.81 23.11 -11.37
N GLU A 80 -5.24 22.64 -12.54
CA GLU A 80 -4.51 21.58 -13.29
C GLU A 80 -3.09 22.03 -13.68
N SER A 81 -2.87 23.33 -13.89
CA SER A 81 -1.56 23.89 -14.22
C SER A 81 -0.58 23.79 -13.05
N GLU A 82 -1.04 23.98 -11.81
CA GLU A 82 -0.19 23.86 -10.61
C GLU A 82 0.31 22.42 -10.45
N VAL A 83 -0.56 21.44 -10.72
CA VAL A 83 -0.17 20.01 -10.71
C VAL A 83 0.85 19.75 -11.81
N SER A 84 0.61 20.27 -13.02
CA SER A 84 1.49 20.06 -14.18
C SER A 84 2.88 20.66 -13.94
N GLU A 85 2.94 21.85 -13.34
CA GLU A 85 4.20 22.50 -12.93
C GLU A 85 4.90 21.68 -11.84
N PHE A 86 4.17 21.22 -10.83
CA PHE A 86 4.74 20.44 -9.74
C PHE A 86 5.32 19.09 -10.19
N VAL A 87 4.62 18.37 -11.07
CA VAL A 87 5.09 17.06 -11.57
C VAL A 87 6.03 17.18 -12.78
N GLY A 88 6.10 18.37 -13.41
CA GLY A 88 6.94 18.64 -14.58
C GLY A 88 6.47 17.99 -15.89
N ASP A 89 5.22 17.54 -15.96
CA ASP A 89 4.58 16.92 -17.12
C ASP A 89 3.07 17.25 -17.08
N ASP A 90 2.39 17.35 -18.22
CA ASP A 90 0.95 17.55 -18.32
C ASP A 90 0.19 16.24 -18.63
N HIS A 91 0.89 15.12 -18.86
CA HIS A 91 0.31 13.79 -19.11
C HIS A 91 -0.07 13.03 -17.85
N TRP A 92 -0.27 13.72 -16.72
CA TRP A 92 -0.74 13.09 -15.48
C TRP A 92 -2.23 12.74 -15.56
N ILE A 93 -2.60 11.68 -14.84
CA ILE A 93 -3.98 11.21 -14.74
C ILE A 93 -4.36 11.16 -13.25
N PRO A 94 -5.37 11.92 -12.81
CA PRO A 94 -5.81 11.89 -11.43
C PRO A 94 -6.52 10.57 -11.13
N THR A 95 -6.52 10.19 -9.86
CA THR A 95 -7.35 9.10 -9.36
C THR A 95 -8.44 9.70 -8.49
N GLN A 96 -9.71 9.34 -8.73
CA GLN A 96 -10.79 9.81 -7.88
C GLN A 96 -10.67 9.15 -6.52
N ARG A 97 -10.68 9.97 -5.47
CA ARG A 97 -10.81 9.47 -4.12
C ARG A 97 -12.25 9.45 -3.66
N PHE A 98 -12.64 8.41 -2.94
CA PHE A 98 -13.97 8.25 -2.37
C PHE A 98 -13.90 7.58 -1.00
N GLU A 99 -14.89 7.82 -0.16
CA GLU A 99 -15.02 7.18 1.13
C GLU A 99 -15.46 5.72 1.03
N VAL A 100 -14.90 4.90 1.91
CA VAL A 100 -15.37 3.56 2.21
C VAL A 100 -15.54 3.46 3.72
N VAL A 101 -16.77 3.17 4.15
CA VAL A 101 -17.08 2.93 5.55
C VAL A 101 -16.81 1.46 5.87
N GLN A 102 -15.84 1.22 6.75
CA GLN A 102 -15.50 -0.13 7.24
C GLN A 102 -15.79 -0.19 8.74
N LYS A 103 -16.87 -0.89 9.11
CA LYS A 103 -17.39 -0.90 10.48
C LYS A 103 -17.62 0.55 10.96
N ASN A 104 -16.82 1.03 11.91
CA ASN A 104 -16.93 2.37 12.50
C ASN A 104 -15.87 3.35 11.98
N LYS A 105 -15.05 2.97 10.98
CA LYS A 105 -13.97 3.80 10.44
C LYS A 105 -14.26 4.18 8.99
N VAL A 106 -14.17 5.47 8.70
CA VAL A 106 -14.18 5.99 7.33
C VAL A 106 -12.76 5.97 6.79
N ARG A 107 -12.55 5.37 5.62
CA ARG A 107 -11.27 5.40 4.90
C ARG A 107 -11.49 6.04 3.55
N GLY A 108 -10.54 6.82 3.06
CA GLY A 108 -10.52 7.15 1.65
C GLY A 108 -9.87 6.03 0.83
N VAL A 109 -10.35 5.83 -0.38
CA VAL A 109 -9.81 4.88 -1.36
C VAL A 109 -9.68 5.58 -2.70
N ASP A 110 -8.56 5.37 -3.40
CA ASP A 110 -8.35 5.92 -4.73
C ASP A 110 -8.84 4.91 -5.79
N SER A 111 -9.90 5.27 -6.50
CA SER A 111 -10.52 4.43 -7.52
C SER A 111 -9.72 4.43 -8.82
N ALA A 112 -8.86 3.43 -8.99
CA ALA A 112 -8.15 3.21 -10.25
C ALA A 112 -8.99 2.47 -11.32
N THR A 113 -10.30 2.41 -11.15
CA THR A 113 -11.22 1.74 -12.08
C THR A 113 -11.41 2.52 -13.38
N SER A 114 -11.46 3.85 -13.31
CA SER A 114 -11.82 4.70 -14.45
C SER A 114 -10.66 5.48 -15.07
N ASN A 115 -9.49 5.48 -14.41
CA ASN A 115 -8.31 6.26 -14.78
C ASN A 115 -7.33 5.51 -15.72
N GLY A 116 -7.56 4.23 -15.99
CA GLY A 116 -6.73 3.42 -16.89
C GLY A 116 -5.39 2.94 -16.32
N ILE A 117 -5.03 3.32 -15.09
CA ILE A 117 -3.77 2.91 -14.48
C ILE A 117 -3.69 1.40 -14.30
N ASN A 118 -4.76 0.77 -13.77
CA ASN A 118 -4.80 -0.69 -13.63
C ASN A 118 -4.86 -1.41 -15.00
N MET A 119 -5.42 -0.78 -16.04
CA MET A 119 -5.43 -1.33 -17.41
C MET A 119 -4.03 -1.35 -18.03
N ALA A 120 -3.22 -0.33 -17.71
CA ALA A 120 -1.83 -0.24 -18.13
C ALA A 120 -0.84 -0.98 -17.23
N THR A 121 -1.30 -1.56 -16.12
CA THR A 121 -0.48 -2.37 -15.22
C THR A 121 -0.48 -3.82 -15.67
N VAL A 122 0.70 -4.43 -15.70
CA VAL A 122 0.88 -5.86 -15.96
C VAL A 122 1.55 -6.51 -14.76
N VAL A 123 0.82 -7.43 -14.13
CA VAL A 123 1.37 -8.29 -13.10
C VAL A 123 2.18 -9.40 -13.76
N THR A 124 3.41 -9.63 -13.29
CA THR A 124 4.34 -10.61 -13.86
C THR A 124 4.53 -11.86 -12.98
N GLU A 125 3.98 -11.84 -11.76
CA GLU A 125 4.09 -12.91 -10.78
C GLU A 125 2.75 -13.15 -10.08
N LYS A 126 2.50 -14.37 -9.66
CA LYS A 126 1.33 -14.69 -8.85
C LYS A 126 1.66 -14.41 -7.38
N LEU A 127 1.04 -13.39 -6.79
CA LEU A 127 1.26 -13.08 -5.38
C LEU A 127 0.93 -14.30 -4.50
N GLU A 128 1.92 -14.79 -3.75
CA GLU A 128 1.75 -15.84 -2.75
C GLU A 128 2.06 -15.29 -1.36
N LEU A 129 1.05 -15.37 -0.48
CA LEU A 129 1.14 -15.00 0.92
C LEU A 129 1.23 -16.25 1.79
N PRO A 130 1.90 -16.18 2.95
CA PRO A 130 1.86 -17.24 3.95
C PRO A 130 0.42 -17.65 4.28
N SER A 131 0.15 -18.95 4.26
CA SER A 131 -1.15 -19.50 4.63
C SER A 131 -1.25 -19.73 6.14
N THR A 132 -2.48 -19.82 6.64
CA THR A 132 -2.73 -20.26 8.02
C THR A 132 -2.06 -21.60 8.32
N ASP A 133 -2.00 -22.52 7.36
CA ASP A 133 -1.33 -23.81 7.54
C ASP A 133 0.17 -23.66 7.79
N ALA A 134 0.83 -22.70 7.13
CA ALA A 134 2.23 -22.41 7.37
C ALA A 134 2.47 -21.90 8.81
N ASN A 135 1.56 -21.05 9.30
CA ASN A 135 1.58 -20.57 10.68
C ASN A 135 1.42 -21.73 11.67
N VAL A 136 0.40 -22.57 11.46
CA VAL A 136 0.12 -23.74 12.30
C VAL A 136 1.27 -24.74 12.29
N ALA A 137 1.90 -24.96 11.15
CA ALA A 137 3.06 -25.86 11.03
C ALA A 137 4.24 -25.39 11.90
N VAL A 138 4.55 -24.10 11.90
CA VAL A 138 5.62 -23.53 12.73
C VAL A 138 5.26 -23.58 14.21
N ILE A 139 4.02 -23.26 14.59
CA ILE A 139 3.57 -23.39 15.98
C ILE A 139 3.68 -24.85 16.46
N LYS A 140 3.25 -25.82 15.64
CA LYS A 140 3.39 -27.25 15.95
C LYS A 140 4.87 -27.67 16.10
N TRP A 141 5.73 -27.17 15.22
CA TRP A 141 7.18 -27.43 15.28
C TRP A 141 7.83 -26.83 16.53
N LEU A 142 7.46 -25.60 16.91
CA LEU A 142 7.92 -24.98 18.16
C LEU A 142 7.46 -25.80 19.35
N ARG A 143 6.18 -26.20 19.37
CA ARG A 143 5.60 -26.97 20.47
C ARG A 143 6.23 -28.35 20.63
N SER A 144 6.61 -29.02 19.53
CA SER A 144 7.23 -30.34 19.60
C SER A 144 8.67 -30.30 20.12
N ARG A 145 9.38 -29.18 19.92
CA ARG A 145 10.76 -29.00 20.40
C ARG A 145 10.86 -28.34 21.77
N LEU A 146 9.83 -27.58 22.14
CA LEU A 146 9.78 -26.80 23.38
C LEU A 146 8.47 -27.12 24.14
N PRO A 147 8.25 -28.38 24.55
CA PRO A 147 6.99 -28.81 25.17
C PRO A 147 6.71 -28.15 26.50
N ASP A 148 7.72 -27.64 27.20
CA ASP A 148 7.55 -27.03 28.52
C ASP A 148 7.50 -25.50 28.47
N LYS A 149 7.73 -24.91 27.29
CA LYS A 149 7.69 -23.45 27.13
C LYS A 149 6.31 -23.00 26.65
N ALA A 150 5.80 -21.93 27.28
CA ALA A 150 4.68 -21.18 26.74
C ALA A 150 5.09 -20.50 25.43
N LEU A 151 4.21 -20.52 24.44
CA LEU A 151 4.41 -19.83 23.17
C LEU A 151 3.61 -18.52 23.18
N ARG A 152 4.21 -17.46 22.65
CA ARG A 152 3.62 -16.13 22.50
C ARG A 152 3.63 -15.74 21.02
N GLY A 153 2.63 -14.96 20.62
CA GLY A 153 2.61 -14.28 19.34
C GLY A 153 2.90 -12.80 19.54
N TRP A 154 3.47 -12.16 18.53
CA TRP A 154 3.66 -10.71 18.49
C TRP A 154 3.13 -10.14 17.17
N VAL A 155 2.66 -8.89 17.15
CA VAL A 155 2.05 -8.24 15.97
C VAL A 155 2.52 -6.79 15.77
N LEU A 156 2.77 -6.37 14.53
CA LEU A 156 3.12 -5.00 14.11
C LEU A 156 2.15 -4.51 13.02
N ASP A 157 1.71 -3.25 13.11
CA ASP A 157 0.83 -2.56 12.13
C ASP A 157 1.61 -1.40 11.47
N GLU A 158 1.83 -1.48 10.14
CA GLU A 158 2.49 -0.43 9.35
C GLU A 158 1.59 0.82 9.18
N ARG A 159 2.17 2.02 9.10
CA ARG A 159 1.40 3.27 8.99
C ARG A 159 0.66 3.43 7.64
N ARG A 160 -0.43 4.21 7.64
CA ARG A 160 -1.41 4.37 6.55
C ARG A 160 -1.18 5.63 5.70
N ALA A 161 -1.94 5.80 4.61
CA ALA A 161 -1.86 6.98 3.71
C ALA A 161 -3.20 7.38 2.98
N TYR A 162 -3.21 8.60 2.38
CA TYR A 162 -4.01 9.26 1.28
C TYR A 162 -5.31 10.06 1.67
N ARG A 163 -5.82 11.15 0.96
CA ARG A 163 -7.16 11.90 1.13
C ARG A 163 -7.59 13.14 0.14
N GLN A 164 -8.79 13.84 0.25
CA GLN A 164 -9.41 14.98 -0.59
C GLN A 164 -10.46 15.98 0.11
N ASP A 165 -10.72 17.26 -0.34
CA ASP A 165 -11.47 18.46 0.32
C ASP A 165 -13.02 18.58 0.24
N PRO A 166 -13.80 18.84 1.33
CA PRO A 166 -15.22 19.20 1.28
C PRO A 166 -15.55 20.70 1.36
N SER A 167 -14.60 21.58 1.72
CA SER A 167 -14.92 22.88 2.32
C SER A 167 -15.34 23.96 1.31
N THR A 168 -14.98 23.78 0.04
CA THR A 168 -15.20 24.78 -1.02
C THR A 168 -16.04 24.29 -2.19
N GLY A 169 -16.36 22.99 -2.25
CA GLY A 169 -16.97 22.35 -3.42
C GLY A 169 -16.08 22.36 -4.68
N LYS A 170 -14.84 22.85 -4.56
CA LYS A 170 -13.83 22.83 -5.62
C LYS A 170 -13.10 21.49 -5.60
N ILE A 171 -12.63 21.08 -6.77
CA ILE A 171 -11.75 19.92 -6.88
C ILE A 171 -10.38 20.33 -6.33
N ALA A 172 -9.89 19.59 -5.34
CA ALA A 172 -8.53 19.69 -4.86
C ALA A 172 -7.71 18.51 -5.38
N PHE A 173 -6.50 18.80 -5.85
CA PHE A 173 -5.53 17.81 -6.31
C PHE A 173 -4.45 17.60 -5.26
N PHE A 174 -4.02 16.35 -5.15
CA PHE A 174 -2.92 15.91 -4.29
C PHE A 174 -1.99 15.02 -5.10
N VAL A 175 -0.70 15.25 -4.97
CA VAL A 175 0.34 14.41 -5.55
C VAL A 175 0.88 13.50 -4.46
N MET A 176 0.67 12.20 -4.59
CA MET A 176 1.16 11.21 -3.63
C MET A 176 2.65 10.97 -3.84
N VAL A 177 3.41 10.91 -2.74
CA VAL A 177 4.86 10.59 -2.75
C VAL A 177 5.09 9.07 -2.77
N GLY A 178 4.06 8.27 -2.48
CA GLY A 178 4.07 6.81 -2.51
C GLY A 178 2.96 6.20 -3.38
N HIS A 179 2.89 4.87 -3.37
CA HIS A 179 1.78 4.14 -3.98
C HIS A 179 0.46 4.53 -3.32
N SER A 180 -0.65 4.61 -4.05
CA SER A 180 -2.00 4.79 -3.49
C SER A 180 -2.79 3.48 -3.32
N PHE A 181 -3.79 3.47 -2.41
CA PHE A 181 -4.74 2.36 -2.33
C PHE A 181 -5.55 2.26 -3.63
N GLY A 182 -5.93 1.03 -4.02
CA GLY A 182 -6.70 0.78 -5.23
C GLY A 182 -5.87 0.51 -6.49
N LEU A 183 -4.56 0.77 -6.42
CA LEU A 183 -3.62 0.35 -7.45
C LEU A 183 -3.26 -1.14 -7.30
N VAL A 184 -3.33 -1.90 -8.40
CA VAL A 184 -2.84 -3.28 -8.42
C VAL A 184 -1.34 -3.32 -8.12
N SER A 185 -0.56 -2.42 -8.71
CA SER A 185 0.88 -2.29 -8.52
C SER A 185 1.28 -2.07 -7.06
N ALA A 186 0.50 -1.29 -6.30
CA ALA A 186 0.74 -1.06 -4.88
C ALA A 186 0.79 -2.36 -4.07
N VAL A 187 -0.15 -3.27 -4.34
CA VAL A 187 -0.24 -4.54 -3.62
C VAL A 187 1.00 -5.39 -3.84
N TYR A 188 1.47 -5.49 -5.08
CA TYR A 188 2.66 -6.28 -5.43
C TYR A 188 3.92 -5.63 -4.87
N ASN A 189 4.12 -4.35 -5.14
CA ASN A 189 5.29 -3.60 -4.70
C ASN A 189 5.44 -3.61 -3.17
N TYR A 190 4.33 -3.46 -2.44
CA TYR A 190 4.31 -3.54 -0.98
C TYR A 190 4.63 -4.95 -0.45
N ASN A 191 4.01 -5.99 -1.01
CA ASN A 191 4.22 -7.35 -0.53
C ASN A 191 5.63 -7.87 -0.84
N ARG A 192 6.29 -7.36 -1.89
CA ARG A 192 7.70 -7.69 -2.19
C ARG A 192 8.62 -7.15 -1.10
N ARG A 193 8.43 -5.90 -0.69
CA ARG A 193 9.14 -5.31 0.46
C ARG A 193 8.87 -6.10 1.74
N SER A 194 7.60 -6.38 2.01
CA SER A 194 7.19 -7.16 3.19
C SER A 194 7.86 -8.54 3.23
N ALA A 195 7.85 -9.24 2.11
CA ALA A 195 8.48 -10.54 1.98
C ALA A 195 10.00 -10.49 2.19
N ALA A 196 10.67 -9.45 1.66
CA ALA A 196 12.11 -9.26 1.86
C ALA A 196 12.45 -9.03 3.33
N ILE A 197 11.66 -8.21 4.03
CA ILE A 197 11.83 -7.98 5.48
C ILE A 197 11.63 -9.29 6.26
N THR A 198 10.57 -10.04 5.95
CA THR A 198 10.32 -11.36 6.56
C THR A 198 11.48 -12.33 6.31
N ASP A 199 12.04 -12.35 5.10
CA ASP A 199 13.19 -13.21 4.79
C ASP A 199 14.43 -12.82 5.57
N ILE A 200 14.69 -11.52 5.78
CA ILE A 200 15.80 -11.04 6.63
C ILE A 200 15.58 -11.51 8.07
N LEU A 201 14.38 -11.32 8.62
CA LEU A 201 14.05 -11.77 9.98
C LEU A 201 14.26 -13.27 10.16
N ARG A 202 13.84 -14.06 9.17
CA ARG A 202 13.96 -15.53 9.24
C ARG A 202 15.38 -16.04 8.98
N ARG A 203 16.08 -15.50 7.98
CA ARG A 203 17.35 -16.06 7.50
C ARG A 203 18.56 -15.50 8.23
N VAL A 204 18.51 -14.24 8.63
CA VAL A 204 19.63 -13.57 9.32
C VAL A 204 19.45 -13.69 10.83
N PHE A 205 18.23 -13.49 11.32
CA PHE A 205 17.94 -13.40 12.75
C PHE A 205 17.23 -14.62 13.33
N SER A 206 16.85 -15.59 12.50
CA SER A 206 16.17 -16.82 12.93
C SER A 206 14.86 -16.58 13.70
N VAL A 207 14.21 -15.44 13.47
CA VAL A 207 12.89 -15.12 14.02
C VAL A 207 11.83 -15.85 13.21
N ALA A 208 10.89 -16.52 13.89
CA ALA A 208 9.74 -17.15 13.25
C ALA A 208 8.68 -16.11 12.84
N ALA A 209 9.08 -15.21 11.94
CA ALA A 209 8.29 -14.10 11.43
C ALA A 209 7.48 -14.47 10.18
N PHE A 210 6.34 -13.80 10.04
CA PHE A 210 5.37 -13.93 8.98
C PHE A 210 4.81 -12.55 8.63
N ASN A 211 4.19 -12.48 7.46
CA ASN A 211 3.46 -11.30 7.03
C ASN A 211 2.21 -11.71 6.27
N PHE A 212 1.14 -10.94 6.41
CA PHE A 212 -0.05 -11.05 5.59
C PHE A 212 -0.50 -9.64 5.22
N TYR A 213 -0.18 -9.21 3.99
CA TYR A 213 -0.27 -7.79 3.62
C TYR A 213 0.42 -6.90 4.68
N ASP A 214 -0.33 -5.97 5.26
CA ASP A 214 0.08 -5.01 6.26
C ASP A 214 0.37 -5.62 7.63
N ASP A 215 -0.25 -6.76 7.96
CA ASP A 215 0.01 -7.45 9.22
C ASP A 215 1.40 -8.09 9.22
N LYS A 216 2.25 -7.73 10.19
CA LYS A 216 3.49 -8.47 10.50
C LYS A 216 3.33 -9.15 11.84
N TYR A 217 3.76 -10.40 11.93
CA TYR A 217 3.62 -11.14 13.16
C TYR A 217 4.62 -12.28 13.24
N GLY A 218 4.79 -12.84 14.43
CA GLY A 218 5.64 -14.02 14.63
C GLY A 218 5.24 -14.79 15.87
N PHE A 219 5.83 -15.97 16.02
CA PHE A 219 5.58 -16.87 17.14
C PHE A 219 6.89 -17.28 17.79
N GLU A 220 7.01 -17.10 19.08
CA GLU A 220 8.24 -17.34 19.83
C GLU A 220 7.94 -17.93 21.20
N PRO A 221 8.88 -18.69 21.80
CA PRO A 221 8.84 -18.97 23.23
C PRO A 221 8.71 -17.69 24.06
N GLU A 222 8.04 -17.77 25.20
CA GLU A 222 7.79 -16.62 26.08
C GLU A 222 9.07 -15.89 26.48
N ASP A 223 10.19 -16.60 26.67
CA ASP A 223 11.48 -16.04 27.05
C ASP A 223 12.19 -15.29 25.91
N THR A 224 11.81 -15.51 24.64
CA THR A 224 12.39 -14.83 23.46
C THR A 224 11.42 -13.90 22.73
N ALA A 225 10.13 -13.95 23.05
CA ALA A 225 9.12 -13.16 22.36
C ALA A 225 9.39 -11.65 22.39
N ALA A 226 9.80 -11.11 23.55
CA ALA A 226 10.08 -9.68 23.68
C ALA A 226 11.32 -9.24 22.87
N SER A 227 12.37 -10.07 22.82
CA SER A 227 13.58 -9.74 22.06
C SER A 227 13.35 -9.89 20.55
N ALA A 228 12.58 -10.89 20.13
CA ALA A 228 12.17 -11.07 18.74
C ALA A 228 11.29 -9.91 18.24
N PHE A 229 10.35 -9.46 19.07
CA PHE A 229 9.53 -8.28 18.79
C PHE A 229 10.39 -7.02 18.59
N ALA A 230 11.26 -6.70 19.55
CA ALA A 230 12.14 -5.53 19.46
C ALA A 230 13.11 -5.61 18.27
N LEU A 231 13.53 -6.81 17.89
CA LEU A 231 14.34 -7.04 16.70
C LEU A 231 13.55 -6.81 15.42
N ALA A 232 12.30 -7.31 15.36
CA ALA A 232 11.39 -7.07 14.25
C ALA A 232 11.17 -5.57 14.05
N GLU A 233 10.93 -4.81 15.12
CA GLU A 233 10.83 -3.35 15.06
C GLU A 233 12.08 -2.68 14.47
N LYS A 234 13.27 -3.07 14.96
CA LYS A 234 14.55 -2.50 14.49
C LYS A 234 14.82 -2.78 13.03
N VAL A 235 14.59 -4.02 12.56
CA VAL A 235 14.81 -4.39 11.16
C VAL A 235 13.91 -3.58 10.23
N HIS A 236 12.65 -3.43 10.59
CA HIS A 236 11.72 -2.61 9.81
C HIS A 236 12.14 -1.14 9.83
N TRP A 237 12.52 -0.58 10.98
CA TRP A 237 13.05 0.78 11.06
C TRP A 237 14.29 0.98 10.18
N TRP A 238 15.27 0.07 10.21
CA TRP A 238 16.46 0.12 9.35
C TRP A 238 16.12 0.12 7.85
N LEU A 239 15.01 -0.51 7.48
CA LEU A 239 14.53 -0.65 6.10
C LEU A 239 13.45 0.39 5.74
N GLY A 240 13.25 1.41 6.59
CA GLY A 240 12.29 2.49 6.34
C GLY A 240 10.83 2.05 6.41
N ALA A 241 10.52 1.01 7.19
CA ALA A 241 9.17 0.53 7.50
C ALA A 241 8.77 0.92 8.92
N GLY A 242 8.34 2.18 9.08
CA GLY A 242 7.88 2.68 10.37
C GLY A 242 6.54 2.08 10.80
N PHE A 243 6.35 1.92 12.11
CA PHE A 243 5.13 1.39 12.71
C PHE A 243 4.34 2.44 13.50
N ASP A 244 3.07 2.10 13.75
CA ASP A 244 2.23 2.80 14.72
C ASP A 244 2.52 2.25 16.13
N GLN A 245 3.22 3.03 16.96
CA GLN A 245 3.59 2.63 18.32
C GLN A 245 2.38 2.33 19.21
N GLN A 246 1.19 2.84 18.87
CA GLN A 246 -0.02 2.65 19.67
C GLN A 246 -0.72 1.30 19.41
N LYS A 247 -0.26 0.52 18.43
CA LYS A 247 -0.89 -0.75 18.00
C LYS A 247 0.02 -1.96 18.12
N LEU A 248 1.18 -1.77 18.72
CA LEU A 248 2.14 -2.82 19.03
C LEU A 248 1.57 -3.72 20.12
N GLN A 249 1.50 -5.03 19.88
CA GLN A 249 0.99 -6.05 20.81
C GLN A 249 1.89 -7.28 20.86
#